data_AF-A0A7C4BSF9-F1
#
_entry.id   AF-A0A7C4BSF9-F1
#
_cell.length_a   1.000
_cell.length_b   1.000
_cell.length_c   1.000
_cell.angle_alpha   90.00
_cell.angle_beta   90.00
_cell.angle_gamma   90.00
#
_symmetry.space_group_name_H-M   'P 1'
#
loop_
_entity.id
_entity.type
_entity.pdbx_description
1 polymer ?
#
loop_
_entity_poly.entity_id
_entity_poly.type
_entity_poly.pdbx_seq_one_letter_code
_entity_poly.pdbx_strand_id
1 'polypeptide(L)'
;MIKCEKIQKMLPDYSVGSLSAKKREFIEKHIQNCPECLKQLEHLNNIASLMDKMPQEEPPSHLWANISERITNYEEDSFWQKSFGWLWEKRIPALVSGFVMILIIASLYFLLLKPPEKMDKSIYKDIGQHTYSRWNNPLTDRVALGMIVVKNEFGDEINETNR
;
A
#
# COMPACT_ATOMS: atom_id res chain seq x y z
N MET A 1 4.38 31.66 5.27
CA MET A 1 4.40 30.90 6.53
C MET A 1 3.54 29.66 6.40
N ILE A 2 4.07 28.49 6.75
CA ILE A 2 3.28 27.25 6.80
C ILE A 2 2.57 27.21 8.16
N LYS A 3 1.30 26.83 8.18
CA LYS A 3 0.49 26.73 9.40
C LYS A 3 0.97 25.56 10.27
N CYS A 4 0.98 25.74 11.59
CA CYS A 4 1.39 24.70 12.54
C CYS A 4 0.63 23.40 12.31
N GLU A 5 -0.69 23.43 12.14
CA GLU A 5 -1.53 22.24 11.90
C GLU A 5 -1.00 21.36 10.75
N LYS A 6 -0.45 21.97 9.69
CA LYS A 6 0.12 21.22 8.56
C LYS A 6 1.46 20.58 8.92
N ILE A 7 2.29 21.25 9.71
CA ILE A 7 3.56 20.71 10.19
C ILE A 7 3.31 19.56 11.16
N GLN A 8 2.38 19.72 12.10
CA GLN A 8 2.05 18.70 13.10
C GLN A 8 1.60 17.38 12.45
N LYS A 9 0.80 17.45 11.37
CA LYS A 9 0.41 16.27 10.58
C LYS A 9 1.58 15.57 9.89
N MET A 10 2.68 16.26 9.65
CA MET A 10 3.88 15.73 8.98
C MET A 10 5.00 15.34 9.96
N LEU A 11 4.88 15.66 11.26
CA LEU A 11 5.89 15.33 12.26
C LEU A 11 6.09 13.81 12.47
N PRO A 12 5.05 12.95 12.45
CA PRO A 12 5.26 11.51 12.55
C PRO A 12 6.12 10.96 11.41
N ASP A 13 5.78 11.32 10.17
CA ASP A 13 6.56 10.94 8.97
C ASP A 13 7.99 11.49 9.01
N TYR A 14 8.17 12.70 9.56
CA TYR A 14 9.49 13.29 9.76
C TYR A 14 10.32 12.49 10.76
N SER A 15 9.74 12.05 11.88
CA SER A 15 10.43 11.33 12.95
C SER A 15 11.00 9.97 12.49
N VAL A 16 10.32 9.31 11.55
CA VAL A 16 10.74 8.02 10.98
C VAL A 16 11.53 8.15 9.67
N GLY A 17 11.83 9.39 9.23
CA GLY A 17 12.62 9.64 8.03
C GLY A 17 11.93 9.31 6.70
N SER A 18 10.60 9.23 6.65
CA SER A 18 9.85 8.85 5.43
C SER A 18 9.54 10.02 4.48
N LEU A 19 9.92 11.24 4.85
CA LEU A 19 9.65 12.46 4.05
C LEU A 19 10.71 12.76 2.99
N SER A 20 10.26 13.36 1.89
CA SER A 20 11.18 13.90 0.87
C SER A 20 11.98 15.09 1.39
N ALA A 21 13.20 15.29 0.85
CA ALA A 21 14.12 16.35 1.27
C ALA A 21 13.46 17.75 1.32
N LYS A 22 12.64 18.08 0.33
CA LYS A 22 11.91 19.35 0.26
C LYS A 22 10.91 19.52 1.42
N LYS A 23 10.18 18.46 1.78
CA LYS A 23 9.23 18.49 2.91
C LYS A 23 9.99 18.60 4.24
N ARG A 24 11.14 17.94 4.34
CA ARG A 24 12.02 17.98 5.50
C ARG A 24 12.52 19.39 5.80
N GLU A 25 13.03 20.09 4.78
CA GLU A 25 13.52 21.47 4.89
C GLU A 25 12.42 22.44 5.40
N PHE A 26 11.17 22.26 4.95
CA PHE A 26 10.06 23.08 5.42
C PHE A 26 9.76 22.89 6.91
N ILE A 27 9.87 21.66 7.40
CA ILE A 27 9.67 21.33 8.81
C ILE A 27 10.80 21.91 9.65
N GLU A 28 12.05 21.70 9.23
CA GLU A 28 13.25 22.21 9.91
C GLU A 28 13.21 23.74 10.08
N LYS A 29 12.85 24.47 9.02
CA LYS A 29 12.67 25.94 9.09
C LYS A 29 11.53 26.36 10.03
N HIS A 30 10.48 25.55 10.16
CA HIS A 30 9.35 25.86 11.02
C HIS A 30 9.65 25.60 12.50
N ILE A 31 10.24 24.45 12.84
CA ILE A 31 10.56 24.10 14.23
C ILE A 31 11.62 25.02 14.85
N GLN A 32 12.52 25.58 14.04
CA GLN A 32 13.46 26.62 14.49
C GLN A 32 12.76 27.88 15.02
N ASN A 33 11.54 28.15 14.56
CA ASN A 33 10.78 29.37 14.88
C ASN A 33 9.49 29.09 15.65
N CYS A 34 9.17 27.82 15.94
CA CYS A 34 7.93 27.41 16.60
C CYS A 34 8.22 26.40 17.73
N PRO A 35 8.25 26.84 19.00
CA PRO A 35 8.55 25.96 20.13
C PRO A 35 7.50 24.87 20.34
N GLU A 36 6.23 25.13 20.01
CA GLU A 36 5.14 24.14 20.12
C GLU A 36 5.38 22.93 19.18
N CYS A 37 5.78 23.18 17.94
CA CYS A 37 6.07 22.10 17.00
C CYS A 37 7.37 21.37 17.34
N LEU A 38 8.35 22.07 17.91
CA LEU A 38 9.59 21.46 18.42
C LEU A 38 9.28 20.50 19.57
N LYS A 39 8.47 20.93 20.55
CA LYS A 39 8.06 20.12 21.69
C LYS A 39 7.32 18.85 21.26
N GLN A 40 6.42 18.96 20.28
CA GLN A 40 5.73 17.79 19.72
C GLN A 40 6.70 16.80 19.06
N LEU A 41 7.70 17.29 18.33
CA LEU A 41 8.73 16.45 17.75
C LEU A 41 9.55 15.72 18.84
N GLU A 42 9.91 16.41 19.92
CA GLU A 42 10.59 15.80 21.06
C GLU A 42 9.75 14.69 21.71
N HIS A 43 8.44 14.88 21.85
CA HIS A 43 7.55 13.83 22.34
C HIS A 43 7.56 12.58 21.45
N LEU A 44 7.55 12.73 20.13
CA LEU A 44 7.64 11.60 19.19
C LEU A 44 8.98 10.88 19.32
N ASN A 45 10.08 11.62 19.38
CA ASN A 45 11.42 11.06 19.54
C ASN A 45 11.58 10.32 20.88
N ASN A 46 10.98 10.84 21.95
CA ASN A 46 10.98 10.17 23.25
C ASN A 46 10.24 8.83 23.19
N ILE A 47 9.07 8.78 22.55
CA ILE A 47 8.33 7.52 22.35
C ILE A 47 9.19 6.51 21.57
N ALA A 48 9.81 6.94 20.46
CA ALA A 48 10.69 6.08 19.69
C ALA A 48 11.86 5.53 20.53
N SER A 49 12.48 6.38 21.36
CA SER A 49 13.58 5.97 22.24
C SER A 49 13.17 4.96 23.33
N LEU A 50 11.90 4.96 23.74
CA LEU A 50 11.36 3.98 24.68
C LEU A 50 11.15 2.63 23.99
N MET A 51 10.73 2.65 22.73
CA MET A 51 10.57 1.44 21.92
C MET A 51 11.91 0.79 21.61
N ASP A 52 12.95 1.57 21.31
CA ASP A 52 14.31 1.04 21.05
C ASP A 52 14.94 0.35 22.26
N LYS A 53 14.49 0.66 23.48
CA LYS A 53 14.97 0.02 24.72
C LYS A 53 14.30 -1.32 25.00
N MET A 54 13.27 -1.68 24.25
CA MET A 54 12.62 -2.97 24.42
C MET A 54 13.55 -4.09 23.92
N PRO A 55 13.60 -5.23 24.61
CA PRO A 55 14.39 -6.37 24.15
C PRO A 55 13.88 -6.79 22.77
N GLN A 56 14.76 -6.78 21.77
CA GLN A 56 14.43 -7.34 20.47
C GLN A 56 14.59 -8.86 20.57
N GLU A 57 13.48 -9.57 20.35
CA GLU A 57 13.54 -11.01 20.15
C GLU A 57 14.13 -11.29 18.77
N GLU A 58 15.12 -12.18 18.70
CA GLU A 58 15.66 -12.62 17.43
C GLU A 58 14.59 -13.45 16.68
N PRO A 59 14.27 -13.10 15.43
CA PRO A 59 13.33 -13.89 14.65
C PRO A 59 13.89 -15.29 14.42
N PRO A 60 13.04 -16.33 14.34
CA PRO A 60 13.48 -17.67 13.99
C PRO A 60 14.26 -17.68 12.67
N SER A 61 15.35 -18.44 12.60
CA SER A 61 16.27 -18.47 11.44
C SER A 61 15.60 -18.79 10.10
N HIS A 62 14.48 -19.51 10.11
CA HIS A 62 13.71 -19.89 8.93
C HIS A 62 12.69 -18.85 8.47
N LEU A 63 12.38 -17.84 9.29
CA LEU A 63 11.34 -16.86 8.99
C LEU A 63 11.68 -16.03 7.75
N TRP A 64 12.90 -15.51 7.68
CA TRP A 64 13.34 -14.72 6.52
C TRP A 64 13.39 -15.57 5.24
N ALA A 65 13.86 -16.82 5.33
CA ALA A 65 13.88 -17.74 4.20
C ALA A 65 12.48 -17.92 3.60
N ASN A 66 11.49 -18.22 4.46
CA ASN A 66 10.10 -18.40 4.04
C ASN A 66 9.46 -17.13 3.44
N ILE A 67 9.78 -15.96 3.99
CA ILE A 67 9.30 -14.68 3.45
C ILE A 67 9.94 -14.41 2.09
N SER A 68 11.25 -14.59 1.98
CA SER A 68 12.00 -14.32 0.74
C SER A 68 11.50 -15.17 -0.43
N GLU A 69 11.25 -16.47 -0.20
CA GLU A 69 10.71 -17.39 -1.20
C GLU A 69 9.32 -16.95 -1.71
N ARG A 70 8.45 -16.50 -0.81
CA ARG A 70 7.10 -16.04 -1.19
C ARG A 70 7.13 -14.73 -1.97
N ILE A 71 8.05 -13.83 -1.66
CA ILE A 71 8.21 -12.57 -2.40
C ILE A 71 8.75 -12.84 -3.80
N THR A 72 9.78 -13.69 -3.93
CA THR A 72 10.35 -14.02 -5.24
C THR A 72 9.39 -14.81 -6.12
N ASN A 73 8.63 -15.73 -5.54
CA ASN A 73 7.71 -16.57 -6.31
C ASN A 73 6.41 -15.86 -6.70
N TYR A 74 6.15 -14.64 -6.21
CA TYR A 74 4.96 -13.88 -6.55
C TYR A 74 4.97 -13.35 -8.00
N GLU A 75 6.14 -13.23 -8.63
CA GLU A 75 6.27 -12.71 -10.00
C GLU A 75 6.18 -13.80 -11.09
N GLU A 76 6.24 -15.08 -10.75
CA GLU A 76 6.34 -16.15 -11.75
C GLU A 76 5.01 -16.82 -12.16
N ASP A 77 3.88 -16.44 -11.57
CA ASP A 77 2.56 -16.88 -12.02
C ASP A 77 2.06 -16.13 -13.26
N SER A 78 2.98 -15.83 -14.19
CA SER A 78 2.64 -15.48 -15.57
C SER A 78 2.23 -16.76 -16.34
N PHE A 79 1.13 -17.35 -15.88
CA PHE A 79 0.42 -18.45 -16.54
C PHE A 79 0.10 -18.09 -18.01
N TRP A 80 -0.05 -16.79 -18.28
CA TRP A 80 -0.24 -16.23 -19.61
C TRP A 80 1.05 -16.25 -20.46
N GLN A 81 2.25 -15.98 -19.93
CA GLN A 81 3.47 -16.03 -20.75
C GLN A 81 3.82 -17.45 -21.25
N LYS A 82 3.72 -18.47 -20.38
CA LYS A 82 4.04 -19.85 -20.78
C LYS A 82 2.96 -20.48 -21.67
N SER A 83 1.68 -20.21 -21.41
CA SER A 83 0.58 -20.83 -22.16
C SER A 83 0.29 -20.12 -23.50
N PHE A 84 0.45 -18.79 -23.59
CA PHE A 84 0.27 -18.08 -24.86
C PHE A 84 1.52 -18.08 -25.75
N GLY A 85 2.73 -18.22 -25.20
CA GLY A 85 3.98 -18.22 -25.98
C GLY A 85 4.02 -19.34 -27.03
N TRP A 86 3.60 -20.56 -26.66
CA TRP A 86 3.56 -21.71 -27.56
C TRP A 86 2.49 -21.59 -28.65
N LEU A 87 1.33 -21.00 -28.35
CA LEU A 87 0.27 -20.76 -29.33
C LEU A 87 0.62 -19.63 -30.31
N TRP A 88 1.32 -18.58 -29.86
CA TRP A 88 1.60 -17.42 -30.69
C TRP A 88 2.71 -17.65 -31.72
N GLU A 89 3.78 -18.39 -31.38
CA GLU A 89 4.92 -18.59 -32.30
C GLU A 89 4.54 -19.34 -33.59
N LYS A 90 3.48 -20.16 -33.57
CA LYS A 90 3.03 -20.95 -34.73
C LYS A 90 1.75 -20.45 -35.42
N ARG A 91 1.05 -19.43 -34.89
CA ARG A 91 -0.25 -18.97 -35.42
C ARG A 91 -0.25 -17.52 -35.95
N ILE A 92 0.85 -16.77 -35.82
CA ILE A 92 0.90 -15.35 -36.22
C ILE A 92 0.80 -15.06 -37.73
N PRO A 93 1.34 -15.84 -38.70
CA PRO A 93 1.33 -15.38 -40.09
C PRO A 93 -0.06 -15.43 -40.76
N ALA A 94 -1.10 -15.98 -40.11
CA ALA A 94 -2.46 -16.04 -40.63
C ALA A 94 -3.45 -15.06 -39.97
N LEU A 95 -3.11 -14.44 -38.82
CA LEU A 95 -4.02 -13.56 -38.06
C LEU A 95 -3.77 -12.06 -38.26
N VAL A 96 -2.67 -11.67 -38.92
CA VAL A 96 -2.38 -10.25 -39.24
C VAL A 96 -3.44 -9.66 -40.18
N SER A 97 -4.06 -10.45 -41.05
CA SER A 97 -5.11 -9.99 -41.97
C SER A 97 -6.42 -9.62 -41.26
N GLY A 98 -6.80 -10.38 -40.22
CA GLY A 98 -8.02 -10.12 -39.44
C GLY A 98 -7.92 -8.86 -38.59
N PHE A 99 -6.74 -8.58 -38.01
CA PHE A 99 -6.52 -7.41 -37.16
C PHE A 99 -6.62 -6.10 -37.95
N VAL A 100 -6.09 -6.06 -39.18
CA VAL A 100 -6.22 -4.88 -40.05
C VAL A 100 -7.68 -4.60 -40.38
N MET A 101 -8.47 -5.64 -40.67
CA MET A 101 -9.89 -5.47 -40.98
C MET A 101 -10.69 -4.97 -39.76
N ILE A 102 -10.39 -5.49 -38.57
CA ILE A 102 -11.02 -5.03 -37.31
C ILE A 102 -10.60 -3.59 -36.99
N LEU A 103 -9.34 -3.20 -37.23
CA LEU A 103 -8.89 -1.81 -37.03
C LEU A 103 -9.55 -0.84 -38.02
N ILE A 104 -9.77 -1.25 -39.27
CA ILE A 104 -10.51 -0.45 -40.25
C ILE A 104 -11.97 -0.31 -39.80
N ILE A 105 -12.62 -1.39 -39.37
CA ILE A 105 -13.99 -1.37 -38.86
C ILE A 105 -14.10 -0.53 -37.58
N ALA A 106 -13.16 -0.66 -36.65
CA ALA A 106 -13.13 0.10 -35.40
C ALA A 106 -12.81 1.58 -35.64
N SER A 107 -11.92 1.88 -36.59
CA SER A 107 -11.62 3.26 -37.02
C SER A 107 -12.85 3.89 -37.68
N LEU A 108 -13.53 3.16 -38.57
CA LEU A 108 -14.79 3.59 -39.17
C LEU A 108 -15.88 3.74 -38.11
N TYR A 109 -15.97 2.83 -37.16
CA TYR A 109 -16.90 2.87 -36.02
C TYR A 109 -16.60 4.06 -35.11
N PHE A 110 -15.34 4.37 -34.82
CA PHE A 110 -14.92 5.52 -34.01
C PHE A 110 -15.10 6.85 -34.74
N LEU A 111 -14.98 6.85 -36.08
CA LEU A 111 -15.32 7.99 -36.94
C LEU A 111 -16.84 8.22 -37.03
N LEU A 112 -17.64 7.14 -36.98
CA LEU A 112 -19.11 7.21 -37.13
C LEU A 112 -19.86 7.32 -35.80
N LEU A 113 -19.34 6.75 -34.71
CA LEU A 113 -19.93 6.84 -33.38
C LEU A 113 -19.22 7.87 -32.54
N LYS A 114 -20.02 8.85 -32.12
CA LYS A 114 -19.66 9.93 -31.19
C LYS A 114 -18.84 9.38 -30.02
N PRO A 115 -17.79 10.10 -29.60
CA PRO A 115 -16.87 9.64 -28.57
C PRO A 115 -17.63 9.23 -27.31
N PRO A 116 -17.22 8.14 -26.63
CA PRO A 116 -17.84 7.73 -25.39
C PRO A 116 -17.80 8.89 -24.41
N GLU A 117 -18.96 9.13 -23.79
CA GLU A 117 -19.17 10.16 -22.80
C GLU A 117 -18.08 10.07 -21.72
N LYS A 118 -17.40 11.20 -21.49
CA LYS A 118 -16.23 11.28 -20.61
C LYS A 118 -16.63 10.74 -19.23
N MET A 119 -16.02 9.62 -18.85
CA MET A 119 -16.20 8.98 -17.55
C MET A 119 -16.03 10.02 -16.44
N ASP A 120 -17.10 10.23 -15.67
CA ASP A 120 -17.22 11.33 -14.73
C ASP A 120 -16.09 11.30 -13.69
N LYS A 121 -15.39 12.43 -13.58
CA LYS A 121 -14.29 12.64 -12.63
C LYS A 121 -14.77 12.52 -11.18
N SER A 122 -16.08 12.60 -10.91
CA SER A 122 -16.67 12.37 -9.60
C SER A 122 -16.46 10.95 -9.08
N ILE A 123 -16.31 9.96 -9.97
CA ILE A 123 -16.08 8.54 -9.60
C ILE A 123 -14.75 8.39 -8.82
N TYR A 124 -13.72 9.16 -9.17
CA TYR A 124 -12.45 9.14 -8.44
C TYR A 124 -12.57 9.74 -7.03
N LYS A 125 -13.53 10.64 -6.82
CA LYS A 125 -13.79 11.26 -5.52
C LYS A 125 -14.46 10.28 -4.55
N ASP A 126 -15.32 9.40 -5.06
CA ASP A 126 -15.96 8.34 -4.25
C ASP A 126 -15.03 7.17 -3.95
N ILE A 127 -14.20 6.74 -4.91
CA ILE A 127 -13.23 5.64 -4.68
C ILE A 127 -12.21 6.04 -3.60
N GLY A 128 -11.82 7.31 -3.55
CA GLY A 128 -10.92 7.81 -2.51
C GLY A 128 -11.51 7.69 -1.10
N GLN A 129 -12.81 7.91 -0.92
CA GLN A 129 -13.44 7.83 0.41
C GLN A 129 -13.66 6.38 0.86
N HIS A 130 -14.00 5.47 -0.07
CA HIS A 130 -14.20 4.06 0.26
C HIS A 130 -12.91 3.31 0.61
N THR A 131 -11.76 3.71 0.06
CA THR A 131 -10.46 3.09 0.40
C THR A 131 -10.00 3.44 1.81
N TYR A 132 -10.24 4.66 2.29
CA TYR A 132 -9.97 5.04 3.69
C TYR A 132 -10.87 4.28 4.68
N SER A 133 -12.15 4.08 4.36
CA SER A 133 -13.08 3.32 5.23
C SER A 133 -12.71 1.83 5.33
N ARG A 134 -11.99 1.28 4.36
CA ARG A 134 -11.57 -0.13 4.35
C ARG A 134 -10.40 -0.43 5.31
N TRP A 135 -9.57 0.57 5.61
CA TRP A 135 -8.46 0.44 6.57
C TRP A 135 -8.94 0.23 8.02
N ASN A 136 -10.16 0.66 8.36
CA ASN A 136 -10.73 0.48 9.70
C ASN A 136 -11.58 -0.80 9.86
N ASN A 137 -11.64 -1.68 8.86
CA ASN A 137 -12.37 -2.94 8.98
C ASN A 137 -11.43 -4.06 9.48
N PRO A 138 -11.63 -4.60 10.70
CA PRO A 138 -10.77 -5.62 11.31
C PRO A 138 -10.82 -6.98 10.57
N LEU A 139 -11.72 -7.14 9.61
CA LEU A 139 -11.85 -8.35 8.79
C LEU A 139 -11.02 -8.30 7.50
N THR A 140 -10.53 -7.13 7.09
CA THR A 140 -9.68 -6.98 5.90
C THR A 140 -8.20 -7.07 6.21
N ASP A 141 -7.81 -6.83 7.46
CA ASP A 141 -6.45 -7.02 7.93
C ASP A 141 -6.28 -8.46 8.42
N ARG A 142 -5.37 -9.21 7.76
CA ARG A 142 -5.05 -10.60 8.13
C ARG A 142 -4.42 -10.68 9.52
N VAL A 143 -3.80 -9.60 10.01
CA VAL A 143 -3.22 -9.52 11.35
C VAL A 143 -4.32 -9.40 12.42
N ALA A 144 -5.31 -8.53 12.18
CA ALA A 144 -6.46 -8.39 13.07
C ALA A 144 -7.30 -9.70 13.14
N LEU A 145 -7.49 -10.39 12.01
CA LEU A 145 -8.09 -11.73 11.99
C LEU A 145 -7.26 -12.74 12.81
N GLY A 146 -5.93 -12.72 12.67
CA GLY A 146 -5.04 -13.55 13.48
C GLY A 146 -5.22 -13.32 14.98
N MET A 147 -5.29 -12.05 15.42
CA MET A 147 -5.50 -11.73 16.84
C MET A 147 -6.87 -12.17 17.37
N ILE A 148 -7.93 -12.10 16.57
CA ILE A 148 -9.27 -12.58 16.96
C ILE A 148 -9.29 -14.11 17.07
N VAL A 149 -8.66 -14.82 16.12
CA VAL A 149 -8.54 -16.27 16.16
C VAL A 149 -7.72 -16.71 17.37
N VAL A 150 -6.55 -16.10 17.61
CA VAL A 150 -5.72 -16.39 18.78
C VAL A 150 -6.47 -16.10 20.07
N LYS A 151 -7.22 -14.99 20.15
CA LYS A 151 -8.03 -14.67 21.34
C LYS A 151 -9.16 -15.68 21.57
N ASN A 152 -9.78 -16.22 20.52
CA ASN A 152 -10.84 -17.21 20.65
C ASN A 152 -10.32 -18.62 20.91
N GLU A 153 -9.13 -18.98 20.42
CA GLU A 153 -8.53 -20.31 20.61
C GLU A 153 -7.75 -20.43 21.94
N PHE A 154 -7.12 -19.34 22.41
CA PHE A 154 -6.27 -19.34 23.61
C PHE A 154 -6.81 -18.50 24.78
N GLY A 155 -8.00 -17.90 24.63
CA GLY A 155 -8.60 -17.03 25.64
C GLY A 155 -9.04 -17.74 26.92
N ASP A 156 -9.24 -19.06 26.88
CA ASP A 156 -9.70 -19.84 28.03
C ASP A 156 -8.55 -20.31 28.96
N GLU A 157 -7.32 -20.45 28.45
CA GLU A 157 -6.17 -20.91 29.27
C GLU A 157 -5.60 -19.81 30.19
N ILE A 158 -5.77 -18.54 29.84
CA ILE A 158 -5.23 -17.40 30.60
C ILE A 158 -6.05 -17.03 31.85
N ASN A 159 -7.25 -17.62 32.03
CA ASN A 159 -8.07 -17.38 33.23
C ASN A 159 -7.88 -18.40 34.35
N GLU A 160 -7.21 -19.54 34.11
CA GLU A 160 -6.94 -20.54 35.16
C GLU A 160 -5.61 -20.34 35.88
N THR A 161 -4.66 -19.62 35.30
CA THR A 161 -3.33 -19.38 35.92
C THR A 161 -3.31 -18.22 36.92
N ASN A 162 -4.45 -17.57 37.17
CA ASN A 162 -4.58 -16.41 38.06
C ASN A 162 -5.59 -16.61 39.20
N ARG A 163 -5.81 -17.86 39.63
CA ARG A 163 -6.60 -18.19 40.82
C ARG A 163 -5.81 -18.95 41.87
#